data_AF-A0A8H3XN96-F1
#
_entry.id   AF-A0A8H3XN96-F1
#
_cell.length_a   1.000
_cell.length_b   1.000
_cell.length_c   1.000
_cell.angle_alpha   90.00
_cell.angle_beta   90.00
_cell.angle_gamma   90.00
#
_symmetry.space_group_name_H-M   'P 1'
#
loop_
_entity.id
_entity.type
_entity.pdbx_description
1 polymer ?
#
loop_
_entity_poly.entity_id
_entity_poly.type
_entity_poly.pdbx_seq_one_letter_code
_entity_poly.pdbx_strand_id
1 'polypeptide(L)'
;MVNANEWLNEKIPMNQRAQATGLWIYRQCQRGHTTYQNGCNYCIDKNNTLISPQYQFHSTLLEGELDLNDFINLQSLDINGGQQNLTSLKIDKCNKLTSLRINNDNNPVSILSKPLITDRDRSKVQVEKLTNIIRNIKGLGLSDIKLATKKMEEENLEYQVTVIKSKLTEDCQLWLETLLEAQREVLQNDNAFARKQLEKIKKRLSNELTAEKIQELLGKIVEINELEVQLNNLKIQENQ
;
A
#
# COMPACT_ATOMS: atom_id res chain seq x y z
N MET A 1 -13.58 11.30 -25.79
CA MET A 1 -12.74 11.22 -24.59
C MET A 1 -12.50 12.63 -24.11
N VAL A 2 -12.18 12.82 -22.83
CA VAL A 2 -11.89 14.13 -22.25
C VAL A 2 -10.57 14.04 -21.48
N ASN A 3 -9.80 15.12 -21.47
CA ASN A 3 -8.57 15.19 -20.69
C ASN A 3 -8.88 14.96 -19.19
N ALA A 4 -8.19 13.99 -18.59
CA ALA A 4 -8.46 13.54 -17.23
C ALA A 4 -8.31 14.65 -16.18
N ASN A 5 -7.23 15.43 -16.23
CA ASN A 5 -6.98 16.52 -15.28
C ASN A 5 -7.93 17.70 -15.47
N GLU A 6 -8.24 18.08 -16.72
CA GLU A 6 -9.22 19.14 -16.99
C GLU A 6 -10.61 18.74 -16.47
N TRP A 7 -11.03 17.51 -16.76
CA TRP A 7 -12.29 16.97 -16.26
C TRP A 7 -12.33 16.94 -14.73
N LEU A 8 -11.25 16.51 -14.08
CA LEU A 8 -11.16 16.46 -12.62
C LEU A 8 -11.26 17.86 -11.99
N ASN A 9 -10.64 18.88 -12.62
CA ASN A 9 -10.71 20.28 -12.20
C ASN A 9 -12.12 20.85 -12.33
N GLU A 10 -12.84 20.47 -13.39
CA GLU A 10 -14.23 20.88 -13.60
C GLU A 10 -15.19 20.22 -12.59
N LYS A 11 -15.00 18.93 -12.30
CA LYS A 11 -15.95 18.15 -11.48
C LYS A 11 -15.71 18.22 -9.98
N ILE A 12 -14.46 18.37 -9.54
CA ILE A 12 -14.12 18.41 -8.11
C ILE A 12 -13.21 19.62 -7.83
N PRO A 13 -13.77 20.71 -7.28
CA PRO A 13 -13.02 21.89 -6.88
C PRO A 13 -11.87 21.54 -5.94
N MET A 14 -10.73 22.22 -6.10
CA MET A 14 -9.47 21.89 -5.41
C MET A 14 -9.62 21.88 -3.87
N ASN A 15 -10.43 22.78 -3.31
CA ASN A 15 -10.69 22.87 -1.87
C ASN A 15 -11.50 21.69 -1.29
N GLN A 16 -12.13 20.85 -2.13
CA GLN A 16 -12.90 19.68 -1.69
C GLN A 16 -12.10 18.37 -1.80
N ARG A 17 -11.03 18.34 -2.60
CA ARG A 17 -10.24 17.13 -2.90
C ARG A 17 -9.62 16.50 -1.66
N ALA A 18 -9.09 17.34 -0.76
CA ALA A 18 -8.48 16.85 0.48
C ALA A 18 -9.48 16.15 1.40
N GLN A 19 -10.79 16.40 1.28
CA GLN A 19 -11.82 15.75 2.10
C GLN A 19 -12.30 14.43 1.48
N ALA A 20 -12.01 14.19 0.20
CA ALA A 20 -12.49 13.03 -0.52
C ALA A 20 -11.92 11.73 0.05
N THR A 21 -12.78 10.75 0.32
CA THR A 21 -12.42 9.40 0.74
C THR A 21 -12.71 8.35 -0.32
N GLY A 22 -13.59 8.63 -1.28
CA GLY A 22 -13.91 7.72 -2.39
C GLY A 22 -14.03 8.46 -3.72
N LEU A 23 -13.46 7.87 -4.77
CA LEU A 23 -13.61 8.33 -6.16
C LEU A 23 -13.91 7.14 -7.07
N TRP A 24 -15.10 7.12 -7.66
CA TRP A 24 -15.50 6.10 -8.62
C TRP A 24 -15.84 6.73 -9.97
N ILE A 25 -15.18 6.28 -11.03
CA ILE A 25 -15.31 6.78 -12.39
C ILE A 25 -15.74 5.63 -13.29
N TYR A 26 -16.98 5.69 -13.75
CA TYR A 26 -17.62 4.65 -14.52
C TYR A 26 -17.87 5.05 -15.98
N ARG A 27 -17.58 4.15 -16.93
CA ARG A 27 -17.95 4.37 -18.35
C ARG A 27 -19.45 4.25 -18.59
N GLN A 28 -20.11 3.32 -17.92
CA GLN A 28 -21.52 3.01 -18.14
C GLN A 28 -22.37 3.54 -16.99
N CYS A 29 -23.62 3.87 -17.30
CA CYS A 29 -24.62 4.16 -16.30
C CYS A 29 -25.00 2.87 -15.54
N GLN A 30 -25.38 2.98 -14.27
CA GLN A 30 -25.89 1.83 -13.50
C GLN A 30 -27.06 1.15 -14.23
N ARG A 31 -27.16 -0.18 -14.11
CA ARG A 31 -28.23 -1.05 -14.67
C ARG A 31 -28.15 -1.42 -16.16
N GLY A 32 -26.95 -1.53 -16.73
CA GLY A 32 -26.76 -2.16 -18.05
C GLY A 32 -27.26 -1.34 -19.24
N HIS A 33 -27.43 -0.02 -19.05
CA HIS A 33 -27.69 0.87 -20.16
C HIS A 33 -26.43 0.98 -21.03
N THR A 34 -26.48 0.42 -22.23
CA THR A 34 -25.39 0.41 -23.23
C THR A 34 -25.26 1.72 -23.98
N THR A 35 -26.16 2.68 -23.77
CA THR A 35 -26.16 3.97 -24.46
C THR A 35 -25.04 4.85 -23.93
N TYR A 36 -23.97 4.95 -24.73
CA TYR A 36 -22.89 5.90 -24.55
C TYR A 36 -23.44 7.33 -24.63
N GLN A 37 -23.16 8.11 -23.57
CA GLN A 37 -23.19 9.57 -23.44
C GLN A 37 -24.25 10.35 -24.25
N ASN A 38 -25.07 11.11 -23.49
CA ASN A 38 -25.99 12.19 -23.89
C ASN A 38 -27.46 11.81 -24.09
N GLY A 39 -27.81 10.51 -24.19
CA GLY A 39 -29.20 10.08 -24.39
C GLY A 39 -29.93 9.58 -23.14
N CYS A 40 -29.23 9.33 -22.03
CA CYS A 40 -29.88 8.75 -20.86
C CYS A 40 -30.32 9.84 -19.87
N ASN A 41 -31.53 10.36 -20.06
CA ASN A 41 -32.17 11.32 -19.16
C ASN A 41 -32.21 10.85 -17.69
N TYR A 42 -32.21 9.53 -17.46
CA TYR A 42 -32.14 8.97 -16.11
C TYR A 42 -30.79 9.16 -15.42
N CYS A 43 -29.70 9.28 -16.19
CA CYS A 43 -28.34 9.29 -15.66
C CYS A 43 -27.72 10.68 -15.61
N ILE A 44 -28.22 11.64 -16.42
CA ILE A 44 -27.69 13.00 -16.49
C ILE A 44 -27.92 13.77 -15.17
N ASP A 45 -29.08 13.58 -14.53
CA ASP A 45 -29.44 14.37 -13.33
C ASP A 45 -29.30 13.63 -11.99
N LYS A 46 -29.20 12.29 -12.00
CA LYS A 46 -29.26 11.48 -10.75
C LYS A 46 -27.97 10.76 -10.36
N ASN A 47 -27.02 10.58 -11.27
CA ASN A 47 -25.92 9.63 -11.05
C ASN A 47 -24.58 10.25 -10.67
N ASN A 48 -24.45 11.57 -10.71
CA ASN A 48 -23.29 12.24 -10.14
C ASN A 48 -23.61 12.64 -8.70
N THR A 49 -23.72 11.65 -7.82
CA THR A 49 -23.91 11.90 -6.39
C THR A 49 -22.62 12.46 -5.80
N LEU A 50 -22.63 13.76 -5.54
CA LEU A 50 -21.64 14.49 -4.74
C LEU A 50 -21.99 14.34 -3.25
N ILE A 51 -22.01 13.11 -2.74
CA ILE A 51 -22.16 12.92 -1.29
C ILE A 51 -20.77 13.04 -0.71
N SER A 52 -20.29 14.27 -0.52
CA SER A 52 -19.01 14.49 0.18
C SER A 52 -18.99 13.65 1.45
N PRO A 53 -17.96 12.80 1.67
CA PRO A 53 -16.63 12.80 1.04
C PRO A 53 -16.44 11.86 -0.17
N GLN A 54 -17.50 11.41 -0.80
CA GLN A 54 -17.51 10.36 -1.82
C GLN A 54 -18.02 10.89 -3.17
N TYR A 55 -17.27 10.62 -4.23
CA TYR A 55 -17.56 11.10 -5.58
C TYR A 55 -17.76 9.92 -6.51
N GLN A 56 -18.92 9.89 -7.16
CA GLN A 56 -19.24 8.89 -8.18
C GLN A 56 -19.61 9.60 -9.47
N PHE A 57 -18.93 9.23 -10.56
CA PHE A 57 -19.18 9.76 -11.89
C PHE A 57 -19.44 8.64 -12.87
N HIS A 58 -20.40 8.86 -13.76
CA HIS A 58 -20.76 7.92 -14.80
C HIS A 58 -20.54 8.52 -16.18
N SER A 59 -20.58 7.66 -17.20
CA SER A 59 -20.59 8.06 -18.60
C SER A 59 -19.41 8.97 -18.94
N THR A 60 -18.21 8.64 -18.47
CA THR A 60 -17.00 9.43 -18.75
C THR A 60 -15.86 8.53 -19.24
N LEU A 61 -15.26 8.93 -20.36
CA LEU A 61 -14.05 8.31 -20.92
C LEU A 61 -12.91 9.33 -20.84
N LEU A 62 -11.93 9.01 -20.02
CA LEU A 62 -10.77 9.85 -19.73
C LEU A 62 -9.58 9.46 -20.61
N GLU A 63 -8.78 10.46 -20.94
CA GLU A 63 -7.49 10.29 -21.59
C GLU A 63 -6.41 11.19 -20.96
N GLY A 64 -5.14 10.83 -21.19
CA GLY A 64 -4.00 11.60 -20.70
C GLY A 64 -3.67 11.32 -19.23
N GLU A 65 -3.15 12.32 -18.52
CA GLU A 65 -2.73 12.18 -17.12
C GLU A 65 -3.89 12.44 -16.15
N LEU A 66 -4.07 11.54 -15.17
CA LEU A 66 -4.95 11.75 -14.02
C LEU A 66 -4.12 11.93 -12.74
N ASP A 67 -4.04 13.16 -12.22
CA ASP A 67 -3.32 13.50 -10.99
C ASP A 67 -4.27 13.63 -9.79
N LEU A 68 -4.15 12.72 -8.85
CA LEU A 68 -4.96 12.64 -7.64
C LEU A 68 -4.16 12.99 -6.37
N ASN A 69 -2.97 13.59 -6.49
CA ASN A 69 -2.11 13.90 -5.34
C ASN A 69 -2.72 14.88 -4.32
N ASP A 70 -3.73 15.66 -4.71
CA ASP A 70 -4.46 16.54 -3.78
C ASP A 70 -5.52 15.78 -2.94
N PHE A 71 -5.77 14.50 -3.25
CA PHE A 71 -6.72 13.63 -2.56
C PHE A 71 -6.03 12.87 -1.42
N ILE A 72 -5.46 13.63 -0.46
CA ILE A 72 -4.64 13.08 0.63
C ILE A 72 -5.38 12.10 1.56
N ASN A 73 -6.71 12.17 1.59
CA ASN A 73 -7.57 11.29 2.40
C ASN A 73 -8.28 10.19 1.59
N LEU A 74 -7.93 10.03 0.30
CA LEU A 74 -8.56 9.03 -0.57
C LEU A 74 -8.30 7.62 -0.03
N GLN A 75 -9.36 6.86 0.17
CA GLN A 75 -9.33 5.46 0.65
C GLN A 75 -9.66 4.48 -0.47
N SER A 76 -10.58 4.85 -1.36
CA SER A 76 -11.06 4.00 -2.44
C SER A 76 -11.01 4.73 -3.78
N LEU A 77 -10.37 4.10 -4.77
CA LEU A 77 -10.35 4.53 -6.17
C LEU A 77 -10.83 3.39 -7.06
N ASP A 78 -11.89 3.63 -7.83
CA ASP A 78 -12.38 2.70 -8.84
C ASP A 78 -12.52 3.41 -10.18
N ILE A 79 -11.78 2.95 -11.18
CA ILE A 79 -11.89 3.44 -12.55
C ILE A 79 -12.31 2.24 -13.38
N ASN A 80 -13.60 2.17 -13.71
CA ASN A 80 -14.19 1.00 -14.32
C ASN A 80 -14.99 1.36 -15.57
N GLY A 81 -14.75 0.62 -16.63
CA GLY A 81 -15.48 0.74 -17.87
C GLY A 81 -14.52 0.97 -19.01
N GLY A 82 -14.35 -0.08 -19.81
CA GLY A 82 -13.19 -0.32 -20.65
C GLY A 82 -12.74 0.82 -21.56
N GLN A 83 -11.51 0.69 -22.04
CA GLN A 83 -10.80 1.62 -22.92
C GLN A 83 -10.70 3.04 -22.37
N GLN A 84 -10.31 3.15 -21.09
CA GLN A 84 -9.75 4.41 -20.57
C GLN A 84 -8.35 4.57 -21.19
N ASN A 85 -8.07 5.72 -21.80
CA ASN A 85 -6.80 6.01 -22.46
C ASN A 85 -5.91 6.88 -21.57
N LEU A 86 -5.86 6.55 -20.28
CA LEU A 86 -4.96 7.23 -19.35
C LEU A 86 -3.52 6.89 -19.74
N THR A 87 -2.65 7.89 -19.80
CA THR A 87 -1.21 7.71 -20.03
C THR A 87 -0.44 7.66 -18.71
N SER A 88 -1.04 8.17 -17.63
CA SER A 88 -0.42 8.28 -16.30
C SER A 88 -1.50 8.39 -15.23
N LEU A 89 -1.26 7.78 -14.07
CA LEU A 89 -2.07 7.94 -12.86
C LEU A 89 -1.13 8.31 -11.69
N LYS A 90 -1.24 9.53 -11.18
CA LYS A 90 -0.44 9.99 -10.04
C LYS A 90 -1.27 9.91 -8.76
N ILE A 91 -0.85 9.05 -7.85
CA ILE A 91 -1.53 8.80 -6.56
C ILE A 91 -0.51 8.75 -5.41
N ASP A 92 0.67 9.34 -5.58
CA ASP A 92 1.81 9.30 -4.66
C ASP A 92 1.44 9.78 -3.25
N LYS A 93 0.66 10.87 -3.16
CA LYS A 93 0.25 11.49 -1.89
C LYS A 93 -1.04 10.91 -1.31
N CYS A 94 -1.69 9.95 -1.97
CA CYS A 94 -2.87 9.26 -1.47
C CYS A 94 -2.47 8.18 -0.44
N ASN A 95 -1.98 8.61 0.74
CA ASN A 95 -1.41 7.72 1.75
C ASN A 95 -2.45 6.82 2.44
N LYS A 96 -3.74 7.17 2.35
CA LYS A 96 -4.84 6.39 2.93
C LYS A 96 -5.49 5.42 1.94
N LEU A 97 -4.98 5.31 0.72
CA LEU A 97 -5.60 4.51 -0.34
C LEU A 97 -5.44 3.01 -0.02
N THR A 98 -6.53 2.36 0.36
CA THR A 98 -6.57 0.92 0.69
C THR A 98 -7.20 0.09 -0.42
N SER A 99 -8.04 0.69 -1.26
CA SER A 99 -8.71 0.03 -2.38
C SER A 99 -8.40 0.74 -3.70
N LEU A 100 -7.82 0.00 -4.64
CA LEU A 100 -7.55 0.47 -6.00
C LEU A 100 -8.06 -0.56 -6.99
N ARG A 101 -9.04 -0.16 -7.81
CA ARG A 101 -9.57 -0.96 -8.91
C ARG A 101 -9.47 -0.16 -10.20
N ILE A 102 -8.77 -0.70 -11.18
CA ILE A 102 -8.71 -0.13 -12.53
C ILE A 102 -9.05 -1.26 -13.49
N ASN A 103 -10.26 -1.25 -14.04
CA ASN A 103 -10.68 -2.25 -15.00
C ASN A 103 -10.53 -1.70 -16.41
N ASN A 104 -9.43 -2.04 -17.08
CA ASN A 104 -9.16 -1.62 -18.45
C ASN A 104 -9.03 -2.85 -19.35
N ASP A 105 -10.08 -3.12 -20.12
CA ASP A 105 -10.20 -4.34 -20.93
C ASP A 105 -9.13 -4.48 -22.04
N ASN A 106 -8.33 -3.44 -22.32
CA ASN A 106 -7.37 -3.38 -23.46
C ASN A 106 -5.94 -2.90 -23.10
N ASN A 107 -5.49 -3.08 -21.85
CA ASN A 107 -4.23 -2.53 -21.30
C ASN A 107 -3.00 -2.46 -22.24
N PRO A 108 -2.26 -1.34 -22.22
CA PRO A 108 -0.83 -1.34 -21.98
C PRO A 108 -0.59 -1.11 -20.48
N VAL A 109 0.10 -2.06 -19.86
CA VAL A 109 0.44 -2.24 -18.42
C VAL A 109 1.11 -1.02 -17.72
N SER A 110 1.26 0.12 -18.40
CA SER A 110 2.07 1.26 -17.96
C SER A 110 1.39 2.28 -17.04
N ILE A 111 0.08 2.17 -16.75
CA ILE A 111 -0.69 3.25 -16.10
C ILE A 111 -0.56 3.24 -14.57
N LEU A 112 -0.07 2.16 -13.95
CA LEU A 112 0.14 2.09 -12.50
C LEU A 112 1.47 2.75 -12.09
N SER A 113 1.50 4.07 -12.12
CA SER A 113 2.59 4.90 -11.57
C SER A 113 2.40 5.24 -10.08
N LYS A 114 1.67 4.41 -9.32
CA LYS A 114 2.15 4.03 -7.99
C LYS A 114 2.75 2.65 -8.19
N PRO A 115 4.07 2.47 -8.09
CA PRO A 115 4.56 1.14 -7.85
C PRO A 115 3.90 0.72 -6.52
N LEU A 116 2.97 -0.24 -6.55
CA LEU A 116 3.05 -1.34 -5.59
C LEU A 116 4.55 -1.62 -5.53
N ILE A 117 5.25 -1.14 -4.50
CA ILE A 117 6.72 -1.07 -4.47
C ILE A 117 7.19 -2.40 -5.04
N THR A 118 7.62 -2.38 -6.31
CA THR A 118 7.95 -3.64 -6.93
C THR A 118 9.27 -4.02 -6.28
N ASP A 119 9.53 -5.32 -6.10
CA ASP A 119 10.80 -5.76 -5.51
C ASP A 119 12.01 -5.09 -6.22
N ARG A 120 11.84 -4.71 -7.50
CA ARG A 120 12.78 -3.92 -8.30
C ARG A 120 13.03 -2.49 -7.78
N ASP A 121 11.98 -1.71 -7.51
CA ASP A 121 12.13 -0.32 -7.02
C ASP A 121 12.77 -0.30 -5.63
N ARG A 122 12.43 -1.31 -4.83
CA ARG A 122 13.03 -1.51 -3.52
C ARG A 122 14.52 -1.85 -3.60
N SER A 123 14.90 -2.81 -4.43
CA SER A 123 16.31 -3.14 -4.65
C SER A 123 17.10 -1.91 -5.10
N LYS A 124 16.49 -1.06 -5.94
CA LYS A 124 17.11 0.21 -6.35
C LYS A 124 17.35 1.14 -5.16
N VAL A 125 16.36 1.33 -4.28
CA VAL A 125 16.50 2.16 -3.06
C VAL A 125 17.56 1.59 -2.11
N GLN A 126 17.60 0.26 -1.90
CA GLN A 126 18.61 -0.38 -1.06
C GLN A 126 20.02 -0.25 -1.65
N VAL A 127 20.17 -0.44 -2.96
CA VAL A 127 21.43 -0.23 -3.66
C VAL A 127 21.88 1.22 -3.57
N GLU A 128 20.97 2.18 -3.71
CA GLU A 128 21.28 3.61 -3.59
C GLU A 128 21.70 3.97 -2.16
N LYS A 129 20.99 3.47 -1.13
CA LYS A 129 21.40 3.60 0.28
C LYS A 129 22.82 3.04 0.50
N LEU A 130 23.07 1.81 0.05
CA LEU A 130 24.38 1.16 0.18
C LEU A 130 25.48 1.94 -0.55
N THR A 131 25.19 2.40 -1.77
CA THR A 131 26.12 3.19 -2.57
C THR A 131 26.45 4.51 -1.88
N ASN A 132 25.48 5.16 -1.25
CA ASN A 132 25.70 6.38 -0.49
C ASN A 132 26.57 6.14 0.75
N ILE A 133 26.34 5.04 1.47
CA ILE A 133 27.21 4.62 2.59
C ILE A 133 28.64 4.42 2.07
N ILE A 134 28.82 3.66 0.98
CA ILE A 134 30.13 3.36 0.39
C ILE A 134 30.85 4.64 -0.08
N ARG A 135 30.13 5.55 -0.73
CA ARG A 135 30.69 6.80 -1.26
C ARG A 135 31.17 7.72 -0.13
N ASN A 136 30.50 7.68 1.02
CA ASN A 136 30.82 8.48 2.19
C ASN A 136 31.80 7.79 3.17
N ILE A 137 32.42 6.66 2.78
CA ILE A 137 33.36 5.92 3.65
C ILE A 137 34.55 6.76 4.14
N LYS A 138 34.89 7.89 3.50
CA LYS A 138 35.86 8.84 4.04
C LYS A 138 35.33 9.46 5.34
N GLY A 139 35.57 8.79 6.46
CA GLY A 139 35.15 9.21 7.80
C GLY A 139 34.11 8.28 8.46
N LEU A 140 33.59 7.26 7.76
CA LEU A 140 32.74 6.25 8.38
C LEU A 140 33.61 5.10 8.92
N GLY A 141 33.40 4.75 10.18
CA GLY A 141 34.02 3.61 10.81
C GLY A 141 33.46 2.29 10.27
N LEU A 142 34.20 1.20 10.50
CA LEU A 142 33.68 -0.15 10.24
C LEU A 142 32.38 -0.43 11.04
N SER A 143 32.21 0.23 12.19
CA SER A 143 31.00 0.17 13.02
C SER A 143 29.78 0.76 12.31
N ASP A 144 29.91 1.93 11.68
CA ASP A 144 28.84 2.59 10.93
C ASP A 144 28.32 1.71 9.78
N ILE A 145 29.24 1.09 9.03
CA ILE A 145 28.90 0.19 7.92
C ILE A 145 28.15 -1.05 8.45
N LYS A 146 28.61 -1.61 9.58
CA LYS A 146 27.95 -2.75 10.23
C LYS A 146 26.54 -2.38 10.72
N LEU A 147 26.38 -1.20 11.32
CA LEU A 147 25.10 -0.68 11.80
C LEU A 147 24.13 -0.49 10.62
N ALA A 148 24.58 0.14 9.54
CA ALA A 148 23.76 0.39 8.37
C ALA A 148 23.33 -0.90 7.67
N THR A 149 24.22 -1.89 7.58
CA THR A 149 23.92 -3.20 6.97
C THR A 149 22.82 -3.92 7.75
N LYS A 150 22.93 -3.98 9.09
CA LYS A 150 21.89 -4.59 9.95
C LYS A 150 20.55 -3.88 9.87
N LYS A 151 20.55 -2.55 9.81
CA LYS A 151 19.33 -1.77 9.63
C LYS A 151 18.67 -2.04 8.27
N MET A 152 19.45 -2.19 7.21
CA MET A 152 18.91 -2.57 5.90
C MET A 152 18.29 -3.96 5.90
N GLU A 153 18.88 -4.91 6.65
CA GLU A 153 18.36 -6.27 6.82
C GLU A 153 17.06 -6.29 7.63
N GLU A 154 16.99 -5.52 8.71
CA GLU A 154 15.76 -5.30 9.49
C GLU A 154 14.63 -4.74 8.62
N GLU A 155 14.89 -3.63 7.91
CA GLU A 155 13.96 -3.05 6.93
C GLU A 155 13.55 -4.11 5.88
N ASN A 156 14.49 -4.98 5.46
CA ASN A 156 14.26 -6.07 4.52
C ASN A 156 13.16 -7.03 4.99
N LEU A 157 13.29 -7.50 6.23
CA LEU A 157 12.38 -8.45 6.86
C LEU A 157 11.01 -7.82 7.15
N GLU A 158 10.95 -6.59 7.66
CA GLU A 158 9.69 -5.87 7.93
C GLU A 158 8.80 -5.74 6.68
N TYR A 159 9.41 -5.45 5.54
CA TYR A 159 8.68 -5.40 4.28
C TYR A 159 8.14 -6.77 3.87
N GLN A 160 8.92 -7.85 4.03
CA GLN A 160 8.42 -9.19 3.69
C GLN A 160 7.20 -9.56 4.54
N VAL A 161 7.20 -9.19 5.83
CA VAL A 161 6.03 -9.32 6.71
C VAL A 161 4.86 -8.50 6.16
N THR A 162 5.10 -7.25 5.77
CA THR A 162 4.07 -6.35 5.21
C THR A 162 3.45 -6.90 3.92
N VAL A 163 4.27 -7.43 3.00
CA VAL A 163 3.81 -8.04 1.74
C VAL A 163 2.97 -9.30 2.00
N ILE A 164 3.29 -10.08 3.03
CA ILE A 164 2.47 -11.23 3.40
C ILE A 164 1.14 -10.76 4.01
N LYS A 165 1.18 -9.75 4.90
CA LYS A 165 -0.02 -9.15 5.49
C LYS A 165 -0.98 -8.62 4.43
N SER A 166 -0.49 -7.91 3.42
CA SER A 166 -1.33 -7.31 2.38
C SER A 166 -2.07 -8.34 1.50
N LYS A 167 -1.70 -9.63 1.57
CA LYS A 167 -2.36 -10.72 0.85
C LYS A 167 -3.46 -11.40 1.69
N LEU A 168 -3.63 -11.00 2.95
CA LEU A 168 -4.62 -11.55 3.87
C LEU A 168 -5.87 -10.68 3.94
N THR A 169 -7.00 -11.29 4.32
CA THR A 169 -8.22 -10.56 4.70
C THR A 169 -7.98 -9.70 5.94
N GLU A 170 -8.78 -8.65 6.15
CA GLU A 170 -8.63 -7.74 7.30
C GLU A 170 -8.63 -8.48 8.66
N ASP A 171 -9.54 -9.44 8.84
CA ASP A 171 -9.58 -10.27 10.05
C ASP A 171 -8.28 -11.07 10.22
N CYS A 172 -7.75 -11.65 9.14
CA CYS A 172 -6.49 -12.39 9.18
C CYS A 172 -5.28 -11.51 9.41
N GLN A 173 -5.30 -10.27 8.92
CA GLN A 173 -4.26 -9.28 9.22
C GLN A 173 -4.24 -8.97 10.72
N LEU A 174 -5.41 -8.77 11.33
CA LEU A 174 -5.53 -8.53 12.77
C LEU A 174 -5.03 -9.73 13.60
N TRP A 175 -5.41 -10.95 13.20
CA TRP A 175 -4.90 -12.16 13.84
C TRP A 175 -3.39 -12.28 13.70
N LEU A 176 -2.85 -11.98 12.52
CA LEU A 176 -1.41 -12.01 12.30
C LEU A 176 -0.69 -10.95 13.14
N GLU A 177 -1.19 -9.72 13.23
CA GLU A 177 -0.60 -8.70 14.12
C GLU A 177 -0.55 -9.17 15.57
N THR A 178 -1.66 -9.73 16.06
CA THR A 178 -1.73 -10.26 17.42
C THR A 178 -0.76 -11.44 17.62
N LEU A 179 -0.56 -12.29 16.61
CA LEU A 179 0.42 -13.38 16.63
C LEU A 179 1.86 -12.83 16.77
N LEU A 180 2.21 -11.82 15.97
CA LEU A 180 3.56 -11.25 15.94
C LEU A 180 3.86 -10.50 17.25
N GLU A 181 2.88 -9.79 17.81
CA GLU A 181 2.99 -9.13 19.11
C GLU A 181 3.18 -10.16 20.25
N ALA A 182 2.37 -11.23 20.26
CA ALA A 182 2.53 -12.31 21.23
C ALA A 182 3.92 -12.97 21.11
N GLN A 183 4.45 -13.16 19.90
CA GLN A 183 5.80 -13.68 19.69
C GLN A 183 6.87 -12.74 20.27
N ARG A 184 6.76 -11.43 20.04
CA ARG A 184 7.69 -10.44 20.62
C ARG A 184 7.68 -10.48 22.14
N GLU A 185 6.51 -10.52 22.76
CA GLU A 185 6.37 -10.60 24.22
C GLU A 185 6.99 -11.88 24.80
N VAL A 186 6.85 -13.02 24.08
CA VAL A 186 7.52 -14.27 24.47
C VAL A 186 9.04 -14.13 24.37
N LEU A 187 9.56 -13.50 23.33
CA LEU A 187 11.01 -13.32 23.15
C LEU A 187 11.63 -12.39 24.20
N GLN A 188 10.88 -11.40 24.69
CA GLN A 188 11.37 -10.43 25.66
C GLN A 188 11.31 -10.96 27.10
N ASN A 189 10.18 -11.53 27.51
CA ASN A 189 9.88 -11.78 28.92
C ASN A 189 9.56 -13.24 29.25
N ASP A 190 9.62 -14.12 28.26
CA ASP A 190 9.14 -15.50 28.34
C ASP A 190 7.72 -15.65 28.93
N ASN A 191 6.83 -14.74 28.55
CA ASN A 191 5.52 -14.60 29.16
C ASN A 191 4.61 -15.81 28.84
N ALA A 192 4.21 -16.56 29.88
CA ALA A 192 3.36 -17.75 29.74
C ALA A 192 1.97 -17.46 29.13
N PHE A 193 1.41 -16.27 29.41
CA PHE A 193 0.15 -15.85 28.81
C PHE A 193 0.33 -15.58 27.31
N ALA A 194 1.42 -14.91 26.92
CA ALA A 194 1.74 -14.66 25.51
C ALA A 194 1.95 -15.97 24.73
N ARG A 195 2.66 -16.95 25.31
CA ARG A 195 2.77 -18.31 24.71
C ARG A 195 1.40 -18.94 24.46
N LYS A 196 0.48 -18.81 25.43
CA LYS A 196 -0.89 -19.35 25.29
C LYS A 196 -1.69 -18.62 24.22
N GLN A 197 -1.53 -17.31 24.06
CA GLN A 197 -2.17 -16.55 22.99
C GLN A 197 -1.61 -16.93 21.63
N LEU A 198 -0.29 -17.02 21.51
CA LEU A 198 0.40 -17.44 20.30
C LEU A 198 -0.16 -18.77 19.76
N GLU A 199 -0.26 -19.79 20.61
CA GLU A 199 -0.79 -21.10 20.22
C GLU A 199 -2.28 -21.07 19.81
N LYS A 200 -3.09 -20.22 20.47
CA LYS A 200 -4.49 -20.04 20.07
C LYS A 200 -4.62 -19.39 18.69
N ILE A 201 -3.79 -18.39 18.42
CA ILE A 201 -3.85 -17.62 17.18
C ILE A 201 -3.30 -18.44 16.01
N LYS A 202 -2.23 -19.22 16.21
CA LYS A 202 -1.72 -20.20 15.22
C LYS A 202 -2.84 -21.11 14.71
N LYS A 203 -3.65 -21.66 15.62
CA LYS A 203 -4.79 -22.52 15.27
C LYS A 203 -5.92 -21.82 14.52
N ARG A 204 -6.06 -20.50 14.67
CA ARG A 204 -7.04 -19.71 13.92
C ARG A 204 -6.54 -19.38 12.52
N LEU A 205 -5.27 -18.99 12.42
CA LEU A 205 -4.61 -18.67 11.15
C LEU A 205 -4.37 -19.89 10.27
N SER A 206 -4.31 -21.11 10.84
CA SER A 206 -4.12 -22.34 10.05
C SER A 206 -5.23 -22.63 9.04
N ASN A 207 -6.36 -21.94 9.12
CA ASN A 207 -7.43 -22.03 8.13
C ASN A 207 -7.12 -21.26 6.83
N GLU A 208 -6.20 -20.30 6.90
CA GLU A 208 -5.94 -19.29 5.86
C GLU A 208 -4.45 -19.27 5.44
N LEU A 209 -3.57 -19.73 6.32
CA LEU A 209 -2.14 -19.86 6.11
C LEU A 209 -1.69 -21.29 6.38
N THR A 210 -0.75 -21.78 5.58
CA THR A 210 -0.12 -23.07 5.85
C THR A 210 0.79 -22.95 7.09
N ALA A 211 1.01 -24.08 7.77
CA ALA A 211 1.88 -24.12 8.94
C ALA A 211 3.31 -23.62 8.63
N GLU A 212 3.81 -23.94 7.42
CA GLU A 212 5.13 -23.49 6.94
C GLU A 212 5.20 -21.97 6.86
N LYS A 213 4.15 -21.33 6.33
CA LYS A 213 4.09 -19.87 6.17
C LYS A 213 3.95 -19.15 7.51
N ILE A 214 3.21 -19.75 8.45
CA ILE A 214 3.16 -19.26 9.85
C ILE A 214 4.55 -19.37 10.49
N GLN A 215 5.23 -20.51 10.33
CA GLN A 215 6.57 -20.72 10.89
C GLN A 215 7.61 -19.78 10.26
N GLU A 216 7.53 -19.55 8.95
CA GLU A 216 8.35 -18.58 8.23
C GLU A 216 8.20 -17.17 8.81
N LEU A 217 6.95 -16.71 9.02
CA LEU A 217 6.67 -15.40 9.62
C LEU A 217 7.21 -15.27 11.04
N LEU A 218 7.02 -16.30 11.87
CA LEU A 218 7.55 -16.32 13.23
C LEU A 218 9.08 -16.31 13.23
N GLY A 219 9.73 -17.05 12.32
CA GLY A 219 11.18 -17.01 12.12
C GLY A 219 11.68 -15.60 11.78
N LYS A 220 11.02 -14.92 10.83
CA LYS A 220 11.38 -13.53 10.47
C LYS A 220 11.25 -12.55 11.63
N ILE A 221 10.28 -12.73 12.53
CA ILE A 221 10.17 -11.89 13.74
C ILE A 221 11.30 -12.15 14.73
N VAL A 222 11.72 -13.41 14.88
CA VAL A 222 12.89 -13.75 15.70
C VAL A 222 14.12 -13.04 15.15
N GLU A 223 14.36 -13.14 13.84
CA GLU A 223 15.48 -12.47 13.16
C GLU A 223 15.43 -10.93 13.33
N ILE A 224 14.27 -10.30 13.17
CA ILE A 224 14.09 -8.86 13.42
C ILE A 224 14.46 -8.51 14.86
N ASN A 225 13.95 -9.24 15.85
CA ASN A 225 14.22 -8.97 17.26
C ASN A 225 15.71 -9.15 17.60
N GLU A 226 16.37 -10.14 17.02
CA GLU A 226 17.82 -10.32 17.16
C GLU A 226 18.60 -9.15 16.55
N LEU A 227 18.20 -8.65 15.38
CA LEU A 227 18.80 -7.48 14.74
C LEU A 227 18.60 -6.21 15.59
N GLU A 228 17.39 -5.99 16.12
CA GLU A 228 17.07 -4.87 17.03
C GLU A 228 18.00 -4.87 18.26
N VAL A 229 18.16 -6.02 18.93
CA VAL A 229 19.07 -6.18 20.08
C VAL A 229 20.51 -5.89 19.69
N GLN A 230 20.96 -6.42 18.55
CA GLN A 230 22.32 -6.20 18.07
C GLN A 230 22.58 -4.73 17.69
N LEU A 231 21.61 -4.04 17.09
CA LEU A 231 21.68 -2.62 16.77
C LEU A 231 21.76 -1.77 18.04
N ASN A 232 20.97 -2.09 19.06
CA ASN A 232 21.00 -1.40 20.34
C ASN A 232 22.35 -1.56 21.05
N ASN A 233 22.93 -2.77 21.04
CA ASN A 233 24.26 -3.02 21.60
C ASN A 233 25.37 -2.22 20.90
N LEU A 234 25.31 -2.11 19.57
CA LEU A 234 26.28 -1.32 18.81
C LEU A 234 26.20 0.17 19.14
N LYS A 235 24.99 0.72 19.26
CA LYS A 235 24.79 2.13 19.66
C LYS A 235 25.32 2.44 21.06
N ILE A 236 25.23 1.50 22.00
CA ILE A 236 25.77 1.68 23.35
C ILE A 236 27.30 1.73 23.31
N GLN A 237 27.93 0.87 22.51
CA GLN A 237 29.39 0.83 22.37
C GLN A 237 29.98 2.09 21.72
N GLU A 238 29.26 2.76 20.82
CA GLU A 238 29.73 4.01 20.19
C GLU A 238 29.61 5.24 21.10
N ASN A 239 28.81 5.16 22.17
CA ASN A 239 28.61 6.25 23.14
C ASN A 239 29.53 6.14 24.37
N GLN A 240 30.42 5.14 24.41
CA GLN A 240 31.43 4.92 25.46
C GLN A 240 32.82 5.30 24.96
#